data_AF-A0A5C6LQ83-F1
#
_entry.id   AF-A0A5C6LQ83-F1
#
_cell.length_a   1.000
_cell.length_b   1.000
_cell.length_c   1.000
_cell.angle_alpha   90.00
_cell.angle_beta   90.00
_cell.angle_gamma   90.00
#
_symmetry.space_group_name_H-M   'P 1'
#
loop_
_entity.id
_entity.type
_entity.pdbx_description
1 polymer ?
#
loop_
_entity_poly.entity_id
_entity_poly.type
_entity_poly.pdbx_seq_one_letter_code
_entity_poly.pdbx_strand_id
1 'polypeptide(L)'
;MTYVGFRGGRNWLEAIAQKLNNNMRAGTTYRISMDLSFARGYDSATCYGALAIYGGVILTDTLELLWQSGAFLNTDWKRFTAEFTPRGDYPYLVIGGDVRIACNNAYGIALAVDNLDDTLREVPTVTYQMEPGCQGMSNGRIIAAASGRYAPFTYDWEPVERQVIYWMGTRWHLYSEYTCC
;
A
#
# COMPACT_ATOMS: atom_id res chain seq x y z
N MET A 1 -0.52 25.62 -9.44
CA MET A 1 -0.44 24.31 -8.75
C MET A 1 -1.67 24.24 -7.86
N THR A 2 -2.50 23.22 -8.07
CA THR A 2 -3.79 23.06 -7.38
C THR A 2 -3.71 21.76 -6.61
N TYR A 3 -3.81 21.83 -5.28
CA TYR A 3 -3.80 20.68 -4.39
C TYR A 3 -4.99 20.77 -3.45
N VAL A 4 -5.32 19.67 -2.77
CA VAL A 4 -6.28 19.67 -1.66
C VAL A 4 -5.51 19.61 -0.33
N GLY A 5 -5.86 20.49 0.60
CA GLY A 5 -5.34 20.45 1.97
C GLY A 5 -6.30 19.69 2.87
N PHE A 6 -5.77 18.90 3.79
CA PHE A 6 -6.54 18.32 4.89
C PHE A 6 -5.96 18.76 6.22
N ARG A 7 -6.87 19.09 7.12
CA ARG A 7 -6.63 19.34 8.53
C ARG A 7 -7.44 18.37 9.37
N GLY A 8 -6.94 18.14 10.57
CA GLY A 8 -7.64 17.30 11.52
C GLY A 8 -7.12 17.48 12.91
N GLY A 9 -8.00 17.35 13.88
CA GLY A 9 -7.69 17.31 15.30
C GLY A 9 -8.59 16.32 16.00
N ARG A 10 -8.67 16.42 17.33
CA ARG A 10 -9.45 15.47 18.14
C ARG A 10 -10.93 15.39 17.78
N ASN A 11 -11.52 16.50 17.33
CA ASN A 11 -12.96 16.63 17.15
C ASN A 11 -13.40 16.84 15.70
N TRP A 12 -12.45 16.99 14.78
CA TRP A 12 -12.73 17.35 13.40
C TRP A 12 -11.69 16.72 12.49
N LEU A 13 -12.11 16.27 11.31
CA LEU A 13 -11.24 15.62 10.35
C LEU A 13 -11.74 15.95 8.95
N GLU A 14 -10.90 16.60 8.16
CA GLU A 14 -11.20 16.88 6.77
C GLU A 14 -10.93 15.65 5.91
N ALA A 15 -11.82 15.45 4.94
CA ALA A 15 -11.75 14.38 3.97
C ALA A 15 -12.48 14.80 2.69
N ILE A 16 -12.13 14.13 1.60
CA ILE A 16 -12.92 14.10 0.37
C ILE A 16 -13.46 12.69 0.17
N ALA A 17 -14.62 12.61 -0.48
CA ALA A 17 -15.21 11.35 -0.89
C ALA A 17 -15.50 11.39 -2.39
N GLN A 18 -15.18 10.30 -3.07
CA GLN A 18 -15.45 10.14 -4.49
C GLN A 18 -16.31 8.90 -4.73
N LYS A 19 -17.40 9.07 -5.47
CA LYS A 19 -18.16 7.94 -6.01
C LYS A 19 -17.35 7.31 -7.13
N LEU A 20 -17.12 6.01 -7.03
CA LEU A 20 -16.40 5.25 -8.05
C LEU A 20 -17.33 4.88 -9.20
N ASN A 21 -16.78 4.83 -10.42
CA ASN A 21 -17.53 4.37 -11.60
C ASN A 21 -17.91 2.89 -11.48
N ASN A 22 -17.07 2.10 -10.80
CA ASN A 22 -17.33 0.72 -10.41
C ASN A 22 -17.03 0.59 -8.92
N ASN A 23 -17.87 -0.11 -8.18
CA ASN A 23 -17.64 -0.35 -6.76
C ASN A 23 -16.34 -1.15 -6.57
N MET A 24 -15.62 -0.84 -5.50
CA MET A 24 -14.64 -1.76 -4.95
C MET A 24 -15.35 -3.05 -4.53
N ARG A 25 -14.71 -4.19 -4.77
CA ARG A 25 -15.24 -5.54 -4.48
C ARG A 25 -14.46 -6.19 -3.35
N ALA A 26 -15.18 -6.79 -2.42
CA ALA A 26 -14.58 -7.57 -1.34
C ALA A 26 -13.58 -8.60 -1.87
N GLY A 27 -12.40 -8.69 -1.24
CA GLY A 27 -11.34 -9.64 -1.60
C GLY A 27 -10.54 -9.30 -2.86
N THR A 28 -10.86 -8.22 -3.58
CA THR A 28 -10.06 -7.76 -4.73
C THR A 28 -9.03 -6.75 -4.27
N THR A 29 -7.74 -6.97 -4.53
CA THR A 29 -6.70 -5.99 -4.18
C THR A 29 -6.73 -4.81 -5.14
N TYR A 30 -6.64 -3.61 -4.60
CA TYR A 30 -6.57 -2.36 -5.36
C TYR A 30 -5.33 -1.57 -4.99
N ARG A 31 -4.86 -0.77 -5.95
CA ARG A 31 -3.75 0.16 -5.78
C ARG A 31 -4.10 1.55 -6.31
N ILE A 32 -3.72 2.57 -5.55
CA ILE A 32 -3.83 3.98 -5.92
C ILE A 32 -2.65 4.75 -5.33
N SER A 33 -2.16 5.74 -6.06
CA SER A 33 -1.00 6.53 -5.65
C SER A 33 -1.34 8.02 -5.64
N MET A 34 -0.65 8.75 -4.77
CA MET A 34 -0.84 10.20 -4.60
C MET A 34 0.44 10.83 -4.07
N ASP A 35 0.61 12.12 -4.30
CA ASP A 35 1.72 12.87 -3.71
C ASP A 35 1.24 13.52 -2.41
N LEU A 36 2.01 13.35 -1.33
CA LEU A 36 1.73 13.90 -0.01
C LEU A 36 2.84 14.86 0.42
N SER A 37 2.46 15.94 1.09
CA SER A 37 3.36 16.88 1.76
C SER A 37 2.81 17.29 3.12
N PHE A 38 3.67 17.37 4.13
CA PHE A 38 3.33 17.85 5.47
C PHE A 38 3.21 19.37 5.47
N ALA A 39 2.01 19.88 5.72
CA ALA A 39 1.71 21.30 5.67
C ALA A 39 1.97 21.98 7.04
N ARG A 40 3.26 22.20 7.36
CA ARG A 40 3.73 22.74 8.66
C ARG A 40 3.06 24.03 9.17
N GLY A 41 2.46 24.84 8.30
CA GLY A 41 1.99 26.19 8.63
C GLY A 41 0.64 26.55 7.99
N TYR A 42 -0.25 25.58 7.80
CA TYR A 42 -1.53 25.80 7.13
C TYR A 42 -2.44 26.82 7.84
N ASP A 43 -2.25 27.06 9.16
CA ASP A 43 -2.71 28.25 9.92
C ASP A 43 -2.17 28.27 11.37
N SER A 44 -1.74 27.10 11.90
CA SER A 44 -1.20 26.91 13.24
C SER A 44 -0.24 25.71 13.29
N ALA A 45 0.52 25.56 14.38
CA ALA A 45 1.47 24.48 14.53
C ALA A 45 0.76 23.11 14.65
N THR A 46 1.03 22.22 13.70
CA THR A 46 0.53 20.84 13.66
C THR A 46 1.63 19.83 13.96
N CYS A 47 1.28 18.62 14.38
CA CYS A 47 2.27 17.61 14.78
C CYS A 47 2.95 16.94 13.58
N TYR A 48 2.17 16.53 12.58
CA TYR A 48 2.63 15.76 11.42
C TYR A 48 1.55 15.76 10.32
N GLY A 49 1.91 15.28 9.14
CA GLY A 49 0.94 14.88 8.11
C GLY A 49 0.60 13.40 8.30
N ALA A 50 -0.65 13.03 8.10
CA ALA A 50 -1.09 11.63 8.06
C ALA A 50 -2.41 11.52 7.31
N LEU A 51 -2.53 10.47 6.50
CA LEU A 51 -3.66 10.22 5.62
C LEU A 51 -4.21 8.81 5.85
N ALA A 52 -5.54 8.68 5.81
CA ALA A 52 -6.23 7.41 5.81
C ALA A 52 -7.18 7.33 4.61
N ILE A 53 -7.33 6.12 4.10
CA ILE A 53 -8.25 5.77 3.02
C ILE A 53 -9.30 4.82 3.57
N TYR A 54 -10.56 5.08 3.24
CA TYR A 54 -11.70 4.28 3.66
C TYR A 54 -12.61 3.88 2.50
N GLY A 55 -13.29 2.75 2.69
CA GLY A 55 -14.45 2.35 1.91
C GLY A 55 -15.74 2.81 2.59
N GLY A 56 -16.66 3.37 1.80
CA GLY A 56 -17.96 3.84 2.28
C GLY A 56 -19.11 3.44 1.35
N VAL A 57 -20.34 3.38 1.88
CA VAL A 57 -21.56 3.15 1.08
C VAL A 57 -22.34 4.43 0.81
N ILE A 58 -22.10 5.48 1.61
CA ILE A 58 -22.51 6.87 1.33
C ILE A 58 -21.32 7.83 1.40
N LEU A 59 -21.52 9.09 0.99
CA LEU A 59 -20.48 10.12 0.87
C LEU A 59 -19.73 10.44 2.17
N THR A 60 -20.34 10.22 3.33
CA THR A 60 -19.75 10.59 4.64
C THR A 60 -19.25 9.39 5.44
N ASP A 61 -19.34 8.19 4.88
CA ASP A 61 -18.97 6.97 5.58
C ASP A 61 -17.45 6.76 5.65
N THR A 62 -16.99 6.29 6.81
CA THR A 62 -15.64 5.76 7.01
C THR A 62 -15.71 4.31 7.52
N LEU A 63 -16.55 3.49 6.88
CA LEU A 63 -16.95 2.16 7.38
C LEU A 63 -15.79 1.18 7.49
N GLU A 64 -14.94 1.09 6.46
CA GLU A 64 -13.74 0.26 6.50
C GLU A 64 -12.50 1.11 6.30
N LEU A 65 -11.57 1.06 7.25
CA LEU A 65 -10.22 1.56 7.05
C LEU A 65 -9.47 0.61 6.11
N LEU A 66 -9.12 1.11 4.93
CA LEU A 66 -8.45 0.36 3.87
C LEU A 66 -6.93 0.52 3.93
N TRP A 67 -6.45 1.74 4.20
CA TRP A 67 -5.02 2.03 4.20
C TRP A 67 -4.68 3.26 5.06
N GLN A 68 -3.46 3.33 5.57
CA GLN A 68 -2.90 4.47 6.30
C GLN A 68 -1.49 4.78 5.82
N SER A 69 -1.15 6.08 5.71
CA SER A 69 0.22 6.51 5.42
C SER A 69 1.15 6.36 6.62
N GLY A 70 0.60 6.31 7.83
CA GLY A 70 1.33 6.65 9.05
C GLY A 70 1.65 8.15 9.13
N ALA A 71 2.28 8.57 10.23
CA ALA A 71 2.75 9.94 10.39
C ALA A 71 3.99 10.21 9.53
N PHE A 72 4.01 11.35 8.85
CA PHE A 72 5.15 11.82 8.08
C PHE A 72 5.42 13.31 8.34
N LEU A 73 6.68 13.70 8.17
CA LEU A 73 7.17 15.06 8.44
C LEU A 73 7.78 15.75 7.22
N ASN A 74 7.79 15.06 6.07
CA ASN A 74 8.35 15.58 4.83
C ASN A 74 7.50 16.76 4.33
N THR A 75 8.09 17.94 4.25
CA THR A 75 7.46 19.13 3.67
C THR A 75 7.58 19.16 2.15
N ASP A 76 8.53 18.42 1.58
CA ASP A 76 8.62 18.20 0.15
C ASP A 76 7.59 17.15 -0.28
N TRP A 77 7.09 17.27 -1.51
CA TRP A 77 6.19 16.29 -2.10
C TRP A 77 6.88 14.93 -2.24
N LYS A 78 6.20 13.88 -1.74
CA LYS A 78 6.63 12.48 -1.87
C LYS A 78 5.48 11.63 -2.39
N ARG A 79 5.78 10.69 -3.29
CA ARG A 79 4.82 9.71 -3.79
C ARG A 79 4.53 8.66 -2.73
N PHE A 80 3.27 8.48 -2.40
CA PHE A 80 2.78 7.36 -1.60
C PHE A 80 1.92 6.46 -2.48
N THR A 81 2.07 5.16 -2.28
CA THR A 81 1.29 4.13 -2.98
C THR A 81 0.52 3.33 -1.95
N ALA A 82 -0.80 3.45 -2.00
CA ALA A 82 -1.71 2.66 -1.18
C ALA A 82 -2.08 1.38 -1.94
N GLU A 83 -1.91 0.25 -1.27
CA GLU A 83 -2.38 -1.05 -1.74
C GLU A 83 -3.22 -1.69 -0.64
N PHE A 84 -4.45 -2.10 -0.97
CA PHE A 84 -5.40 -2.59 0.02
C PHE A 84 -6.39 -3.58 -0.60
N THR A 85 -6.94 -4.45 0.25
CA THR A 85 -7.98 -5.42 -0.13
C THR A 85 -9.19 -5.21 0.78
N PRO A 86 -10.31 -4.65 0.28
CA PRO A 86 -11.48 -4.37 1.09
C PRO A 86 -12.16 -5.68 1.50
N ARG A 87 -12.81 -5.67 2.66
CA ARG A 87 -13.63 -6.79 3.17
C ARG A 87 -15.09 -6.68 2.73
N GLY A 88 -15.52 -5.49 2.31
CA GLY A 88 -16.86 -5.23 1.78
C GLY A 88 -16.85 -4.65 0.37
N ASP A 89 -18.05 -4.55 -0.22
CA ASP A 89 -18.26 -3.85 -1.48
C ASP A 89 -18.55 -2.38 -1.21
N TYR A 90 -17.76 -1.48 -1.80
CA TYR A 90 -17.84 -0.04 -1.51
C TYR A 90 -17.96 0.80 -2.79
N PRO A 91 -19.06 1.57 -2.96
CA PRO A 91 -19.20 2.52 -4.06
C PRO A 91 -18.41 3.82 -3.85
N TYR A 92 -17.93 4.12 -2.65
CA TYR A 92 -17.18 5.34 -2.34
C TYR A 92 -15.78 5.03 -1.83
N LEU A 93 -14.82 5.82 -2.32
CA LEU A 93 -13.48 5.95 -1.77
C LEU A 93 -13.42 7.27 -0.99
N VAL A 94 -13.08 7.21 0.29
CA VAL A 94 -12.93 8.38 1.15
C VAL A 94 -11.47 8.54 1.53
N ILE A 95 -10.91 9.72 1.27
CA ILE A 95 -9.51 10.05 1.54
C ILE A 95 -9.51 11.25 2.47
N GLY A 96 -8.87 11.14 3.63
CA GLY A 96 -8.82 12.24 4.59
C GLY A 96 -7.64 12.15 5.52
N GLY A 97 -7.57 13.09 6.46
CA GLY A 97 -6.56 13.07 7.50
C GLY A 97 -6.63 11.82 8.38
N ASP A 98 -5.55 11.53 9.11
CA ASP A 98 -5.54 10.47 10.13
C ASP A 98 -4.98 10.98 11.46
N VAL A 99 -5.83 11.01 12.49
CA VAL A 99 -5.51 11.53 13.82
C VAL A 99 -5.36 10.43 14.87
N ARG A 100 -5.18 9.16 14.45
CA ARG A 100 -5.02 8.02 15.37
C ARG A 100 -3.69 8.02 16.12
N ILE A 101 -2.67 8.68 15.58
CA ILE A 101 -1.39 8.85 16.26
C ILE A 101 -1.55 9.96 17.31
N ALA A 102 -0.97 9.78 18.49
CA ALA A 102 -1.08 10.77 19.55
C ALA A 102 -0.30 12.04 19.18
N CYS A 103 -0.94 13.20 19.33
CA CYS A 103 -0.35 14.51 19.15
C CYS A 103 -0.43 15.27 20.48
N ASN A 104 0.67 15.94 20.87
CA ASN A 104 0.77 16.67 22.13
C ASN A 104 0.11 18.06 22.10
N ASN A 105 -0.41 18.48 20.94
CA ASN A 105 -1.14 19.72 20.76
C ASN A 105 -2.57 19.45 20.27
N ALA A 106 -3.44 20.45 20.39
CA ALA A 106 -4.86 20.35 20.01
C ALA A 106 -5.10 20.41 18.48
N TYR A 107 -4.08 20.78 17.70
CA TYR A 107 -4.20 21.10 16.27
C TYR A 107 -3.96 19.89 15.35
N GLY A 108 -3.45 18.77 15.89
CA GLY A 108 -3.42 17.48 15.22
C GLY A 108 -2.56 17.46 13.96
N ILE A 109 -3.19 17.27 12.81
CA ILE A 109 -2.56 17.04 11.52
C ILE A 109 -2.82 18.16 10.52
N ALA A 110 -1.88 18.33 9.59
CA ALA A 110 -2.05 19.13 8.40
C ALA A 110 -1.27 18.51 7.24
N LEU A 111 -1.92 18.26 6.11
CA LEU A 111 -1.26 17.74 4.91
C LEU A 111 -1.84 18.34 3.65
N ALA A 112 -1.05 18.28 2.59
CA ALA A 112 -1.48 18.56 1.23
C ALA A 112 -1.41 17.27 0.40
N VAL A 113 -2.40 17.09 -0.47
CA VAL A 113 -2.52 15.95 -1.39
C VAL A 113 -2.63 16.50 -2.81
N ASP A 114 -1.82 15.96 -3.72
CA ASP A 114 -1.83 16.32 -5.14
C ASP A 114 -1.53 15.07 -5.98
N ASN A 115 -1.68 15.18 -7.30
CA ASN A 115 -1.30 14.16 -8.28
C ASN A 115 -1.88 12.77 -7.97
N LEU A 116 -3.13 12.75 -7.49
CA LEU A 116 -3.88 11.50 -7.25
C LEU A 116 -4.05 10.77 -8.59
N ASP A 117 -3.74 9.48 -8.61
CA ASP A 117 -4.00 8.64 -9.78
C ASP A 117 -5.47 8.78 -10.22
N ASP A 118 -5.70 8.90 -11.53
CA ASP A 118 -7.04 9.05 -12.11
C ASP A 118 -7.93 7.81 -11.96
N THR A 119 -7.33 6.67 -11.60
CA THR A 119 -7.95 5.36 -11.62
C THR A 119 -7.48 4.52 -10.44
N LEU A 120 -8.43 3.93 -9.72
CA LEU A 120 -8.18 2.85 -8.78
C LEU A 120 -7.94 1.55 -9.55
N ARG A 121 -6.72 1.01 -9.50
CA ARG A 121 -6.32 -0.15 -10.32
C ARG A 121 -6.44 -1.44 -9.53
N GLU A 122 -7.13 -2.44 -10.08
CA GLU A 122 -7.11 -3.81 -9.56
C GLU A 122 -5.68 -4.38 -9.69
N VAL A 123 -5.14 -4.92 -8.60
CA VAL A 123 -3.85 -5.60 -8.57
C VAL A 123 -4.09 -7.10 -8.83
N PRO A 124 -3.42 -7.72 -9.82
CA PRO A 124 -3.58 -9.14 -10.06
C PRO A 124 -3.02 -9.96 -8.89
N THR A 125 -3.69 -11.05 -8.56
CA THR A 125 -3.23 -12.00 -7.54
C THR A 125 -2.30 -12.99 -8.19
N VAL A 126 -1.08 -13.12 -7.67
CA VAL A 126 -0.10 -14.13 -8.10
C VAL A 126 -0.01 -15.22 -7.03
N THR A 127 -0.22 -16.45 -7.44
CA THR A 127 0.01 -17.65 -6.62
C THR A 127 1.18 -18.43 -7.21
N TYR A 128 1.91 -19.16 -6.39
CA TYR A 128 3.01 -20.00 -6.86
C TYR A 128 3.12 -21.28 -6.04
N GLN A 129 3.66 -22.31 -6.68
CA GLN A 129 4.04 -23.58 -6.08
C GLN A 129 5.48 -23.88 -6.43
N MET A 130 6.27 -24.23 -5.42
CA MET A 130 7.67 -24.61 -5.59
C MET A 130 7.80 -26.12 -5.47
N GLU A 131 8.50 -26.73 -6.41
CA GLU A 131 8.90 -28.12 -6.40
C GLU A 131 10.43 -28.16 -6.38
N PRO A 132 11.05 -28.32 -5.19
CA PRO A 132 12.49 -28.29 -5.07
C PRO A 132 13.15 -29.41 -5.88
N GLY A 133 14.26 -29.08 -6.53
CA GLY A 133 15.14 -30.07 -7.14
C GLY A 133 16.01 -30.76 -6.09
N CYS A 134 16.60 -31.90 -6.43
CA CYS A 134 17.56 -32.55 -5.54
C CYS A 134 18.88 -31.77 -5.52
N GLN A 135 19.64 -31.91 -4.43
CA GLN A 135 20.94 -31.26 -4.28
C GLN A 135 21.89 -31.61 -5.45
N GLY A 136 22.49 -30.58 -6.04
CA GLY A 136 23.42 -30.72 -7.17
C GLY A 136 22.74 -30.93 -8.53
N MET A 137 21.41 -31.03 -8.58
CA MET A 137 20.64 -31.11 -9.81
C MET A 137 19.90 -29.80 -10.08
N SER A 138 19.89 -29.37 -11.35
CA SER A 138 19.13 -28.18 -11.79
C SER A 138 17.73 -28.59 -12.28
N ASN A 139 17.01 -29.40 -11.49
CA ASN A 139 15.71 -29.98 -11.87
C ASN A 139 14.52 -29.46 -11.04
N GLY A 140 14.72 -28.42 -10.23
CA GLY A 140 13.62 -27.76 -9.52
C GLY A 140 12.66 -27.04 -10.47
N ARG A 141 11.40 -26.88 -10.04
CA ARG A 141 10.35 -26.21 -10.80
C ARG A 141 9.60 -25.20 -9.93
N ILE A 142 9.20 -24.09 -10.52
CA ILE A 142 8.22 -23.16 -9.95
C ILE A 142 7.04 -23.09 -10.91
N ILE A 143 5.84 -23.24 -10.38
CA ILE A 143 4.58 -23.06 -11.13
C ILE A 143 3.96 -21.78 -10.60
N ALA A 144 3.84 -20.75 -11.43
CA ALA A 144 3.11 -19.53 -11.07
C ALA A 144 1.79 -19.43 -11.81
N ALA A 145 0.78 -18.91 -11.13
CA ALA A 145 -0.52 -18.59 -11.69
C ALA A 145 -0.95 -17.20 -11.22
N ALA A 146 -1.05 -16.27 -12.17
CA ALA A 146 -1.65 -14.97 -12.01
C ALA A 146 -3.15 -15.05 -12.36
N SER A 147 -3.96 -14.40 -11.53
CA SER A 147 -5.40 -14.27 -11.70
C SER A 147 -5.82 -12.82 -11.48
N GLY A 148 -6.93 -12.42 -12.09
CA GLY A 148 -7.43 -11.05 -12.04
C GLY A 148 -8.23 -10.70 -13.28
N ARG A 149 -8.74 -9.47 -13.32
CA ARG A 149 -9.71 -9.04 -14.33
C ARG A 149 -9.11 -8.74 -15.71
N TYR A 150 -7.84 -8.33 -15.76
CA TYR A 150 -7.18 -7.84 -16.98
C TYR A 150 -6.16 -8.84 -17.54
N ALA A 151 -6.62 -10.04 -17.89
CA ALA A 151 -5.83 -11.00 -18.66
C ALA A 151 -5.64 -10.50 -20.12
N PRO A 152 -4.58 -10.92 -20.84
CA PRO A 152 -3.55 -11.89 -20.44
C PRO A 152 -2.45 -11.29 -19.53
N PHE A 153 -1.90 -12.13 -18.65
CA PHE A 153 -0.75 -11.77 -17.79
C PHE A 153 0.56 -12.22 -18.43
N THR A 154 1.57 -11.35 -18.39
CA THR A 154 2.95 -11.67 -18.78
C THR A 154 3.76 -11.96 -17.53
N TYR A 155 4.46 -13.09 -17.52
CA TYR A 155 5.39 -13.44 -16.44
C TYR A 155 6.80 -13.10 -16.89
N ASP A 156 7.50 -12.32 -16.08
CA ASP A 156 8.92 -12.07 -16.25
C ASP A 156 9.66 -12.75 -15.10
N TRP A 157 10.70 -13.52 -15.43
CA TRP A 157 11.42 -14.37 -14.48
C TRP A 157 12.88 -13.94 -14.47
N GLU A 158 13.33 -13.39 -13.35
CA GLU A 158 14.73 -13.07 -13.12
C GLU A 158 15.35 -14.11 -12.17
N PRO A 159 16.54 -14.67 -12.48
CA PRO A 159 17.26 -15.50 -11.54
C PRO A 159 17.66 -14.66 -10.32
N VAL A 160 17.38 -15.16 -9.11
CA VAL A 160 17.84 -14.50 -7.88
C VAL A 160 19.35 -14.73 -7.73
N GLU A 161 20.17 -13.73 -8.04
CA GLU A 161 21.59 -13.76 -7.73
C GLU A 161 21.84 -13.55 -6.23
N ARG A 162 21.55 -14.53 -5.36
CA ARG A 162 22.13 -14.57 -4.01
C ARG A 162 22.46 -15.99 -3.55
N GLN A 163 23.73 -16.33 -3.69
CA GLN A 163 24.36 -17.41 -2.92
C GLN A 163 24.55 -16.94 -1.46
N VAL A 164 24.01 -17.69 -0.51
CA VAL A 164 24.31 -17.47 0.92
C VAL A 164 25.55 -18.29 1.26
N ILE A 165 26.58 -17.61 1.77
CA ILE A 165 27.83 -18.24 2.19
C ILE A 165 27.81 -18.41 3.72
N TYR A 166 27.90 -19.64 4.20
CA TYR A 166 28.03 -19.93 5.63
C TYR A 166 29.48 -20.29 6.00
N TRP A 167 29.96 -19.76 7.13
CA TRP A 167 31.26 -20.11 7.72
C TRP A 167 31.11 -21.33 8.63
N MET A 168 31.77 -22.45 8.32
CA MET A 168 31.80 -23.66 9.16
C MET A 168 33.19 -23.93 9.74
N GLY A 169 33.95 -22.87 10.06
CA GLY A 169 35.20 -22.94 10.81
C GLY A 169 36.48 -23.34 10.05
N THR A 170 36.41 -24.03 8.91
CA THR A 170 37.62 -24.43 8.14
C THR A 170 37.56 -24.16 6.64
N ARG A 171 36.38 -24.01 6.04
CA ARG A 171 36.21 -23.58 4.64
C ARG A 171 34.81 -23.01 4.40
N TRP A 172 34.69 -22.22 3.34
CA TRP A 172 33.41 -21.75 2.82
C TRP A 172 32.69 -22.89 2.10
N HIS A 173 31.43 -23.13 2.47
CA HIS A 173 30.56 -24.09 1.79
C HIS A 173 29.32 -23.39 1.23
N LEU A 174 28.96 -23.74 -0.01
CA LEU A 174 27.71 -23.36 -0.65
C LEU A 174 26.65 -24.40 -0.26
N TYR A 175 25.60 -24.00 0.44
CA TYR A 175 24.43 -24.85 0.71
C TYR A 175 23.14 -24.17 0.26
N SER A 176 22.34 -24.89 -0.53
CA SER A 176 20.89 -24.66 -0.63
C SER A 176 20.22 -25.76 0.18
N GLU A 177 19.65 -25.43 1.34
CA GLU A 177 18.85 -26.38 2.10
C GLU A 177 17.51 -26.55 1.41
N TYR A 178 17.36 -27.65 0.67
CA TYR A 178 16.06 -28.17 0.27
C TYR A 178 16.02 -29.65 0.64
N THR A 179 15.19 -30.00 1.61
CA THR A 179 14.88 -31.39 1.95
C THR A 179 14.02 -31.98 0.82
N CYS A 180 14.56 -32.96 0.11
CA CYS A 180 13.81 -33.78 -0.84
C CYS A 180 12.70 -34.57 -0.13
N CYS A 181 11.56 -34.72 -0.81
CA CYS A 181 10.65 -35.85 -0.58
C CYS A 181 11.26 -37.13 -1.17
#